data_AF-A0A2C6CXK2-F1
#
_entry.id   AF-A0A2C6CXK2-F1
#
_cell.length_a   1.000
_cell.length_b   1.000
_cell.length_c   1.000
_cell.angle_alpha   90.00
_cell.angle_beta   90.00
_cell.angle_gamma   90.00
#
_symmetry.space_group_name_H-M   'P 1'
#
loop_
_entity.id
_entity.type
_entity.pdbx_description
1 polymer ?
#
loop_
_entity_poly.entity_id
_entity_poly.type
_entity_poly.pdbx_seq_one_letter_code
_entity_poly.pdbx_strand_id
1 'polypeptide(L)'
;MTVNRFSPVLLSFLTAIFLSSVATPEPVEIQRFTMDFFAQPINIEYAPTMRVDRSVRELDERVINQIYGDLKRRPTHILLKSLLANKEIYALNDFLFYKLARQSMAVIYNGKESALREISLFHLLNEAGFDARLTFKGKRAYVNIFTQDDLFEVPIIESDGRSYANISCMNGECNGRQRLYIFQNQPNPSGRSFGFKLNDWPRLKIQPVKKPLRFNFRNATVNMNVTYDKTMVDIMEDYPFIHEYAYLETPLSPTLRESLLPELRRMLGPLSEREQLEFLVSFTRSAFAYKEDNAYFGRSKPMVPEELFSYDYSDCEDRSALFFALVKDLMGKSMAVVAYDDHLTVAVESDDIPGDFFNYEGRRYIFCDPTGPKGSSRIGQIPPGYEDKSFEIIGQHK
;
A
#
# COMPACT_ATOMS: atom_id res chain seq x y z
N MET A 1 66.01 68.54 -45.39
CA MET A 1 65.05 69.28 -46.22
C MET A 1 63.73 68.52 -46.21
N THR A 2 62.64 69.26 -46.01
CA THR A 2 61.22 68.91 -46.14
C THR A 2 60.55 67.95 -45.13
N VAL A 3 59.47 68.50 -44.58
CA VAL A 3 58.49 68.02 -43.59
C VAL A 3 57.30 67.36 -44.30
N ASN A 4 56.66 66.35 -43.69
CA ASN A 4 55.19 66.10 -43.65
C ASN A 4 54.92 64.77 -42.91
N ARG A 5 54.39 64.74 -41.68
CA ARG A 5 52.99 64.87 -41.18
C ARG A 5 51.99 63.77 -41.58
N PHE A 6 51.67 62.93 -40.57
CA PHE A 6 50.38 62.34 -40.14
C PHE A 6 49.42 61.64 -41.13
N SER A 7 49.18 60.32 -40.91
CA SER A 7 47.98 59.76 -40.23
C SER A 7 47.95 58.22 -40.36
N PRO A 8 47.55 57.46 -39.32
CA PRO A 8 47.28 56.03 -39.46
C PRO A 8 45.81 55.81 -39.86
N VAL A 9 45.59 55.07 -40.95
CA VAL A 9 44.27 54.59 -41.35
C VAL A 9 43.92 53.37 -40.51
N LEU A 10 42.88 53.51 -39.69
CA LEU A 10 42.28 52.45 -38.88
C LEU A 10 41.51 51.51 -39.81
N LEU A 11 42.00 50.28 -40.01
CA LEU A 11 41.32 49.26 -40.80
C LEU A 11 40.35 48.50 -39.86
N SER A 12 39.08 48.92 -39.81
CA SER A 12 38.04 48.24 -39.05
C SER A 12 37.65 46.92 -39.72
N PHE A 13 38.00 45.80 -39.09
CA PHE A 13 37.42 44.49 -39.38
C PHE A 13 35.97 44.48 -38.91
N LEU A 14 35.03 44.35 -39.85
CA LEU A 14 33.63 44.06 -39.57
C LEU A 14 33.49 42.57 -39.25
N THR A 15 33.66 42.22 -37.97
CA THR A 15 33.30 40.90 -37.46
C THR A 15 31.78 40.87 -37.27
N ALA A 16 31.07 40.23 -38.20
CA ALA A 16 29.65 39.95 -38.02
C ALA A 16 29.50 38.92 -36.89
N ILE A 17 29.21 39.39 -35.68
CA ILE A 17 28.82 38.55 -34.55
C ILE A 17 27.41 38.05 -34.85
N PHE A 18 27.29 36.81 -35.32
CA PHE A 18 26.03 36.06 -35.29
C PHE A 18 25.66 35.84 -33.81
N LEU A 19 24.89 36.76 -33.24
CA LEU A 19 24.10 36.52 -32.05
C LEU A 19 23.06 35.45 -32.40
N SER A 20 23.41 34.19 -32.16
CA SER A 20 22.41 33.14 -32.04
C SER A 20 21.58 33.49 -30.81
N SER A 21 20.37 34.00 -31.03
CA SER A 21 19.38 34.13 -29.97
C SER A 21 19.14 32.73 -29.43
N VAL A 22 19.66 32.43 -28.25
CA VAL A 22 19.19 31.29 -27.47
C VAL A 22 17.74 31.62 -27.15
N ALA A 23 16.82 31.08 -27.94
CA ALA A 23 15.40 31.19 -27.68
C ALA A 23 15.17 30.63 -26.28
N THR A 24 14.81 31.50 -25.33
CA THR A 24 14.31 31.05 -24.04
C THR A 24 13.09 30.17 -24.32
N PRO A 25 13.07 28.90 -23.88
CA PRO A 25 11.94 28.03 -24.15
C PRO A 25 10.66 28.71 -23.65
N GLU A 26 9.62 28.70 -24.48
CA GLU A 26 8.33 29.26 -24.09
C GLU A 26 7.84 28.62 -22.78
N PRO A 27 7.23 29.40 -21.88
CA PRO A 27 6.74 28.86 -20.63
C PRO A 27 5.69 27.77 -20.90
N VAL A 28 5.90 26.58 -20.32
CA VAL A 28 4.97 25.47 -20.46
C VAL A 28 3.67 25.82 -19.75
N GLU A 29 2.53 25.74 -20.46
CA GLU A 29 1.20 25.92 -19.85
C GLU A 29 0.96 24.84 -18.78
N ILE A 30 0.56 25.27 -17.58
CA ILE A 30 0.22 24.39 -16.46
C ILE A 30 -1.28 24.51 -16.19
N GLN A 31 -1.95 23.37 -16.16
CA GLN A 31 -3.34 23.24 -15.71
C GLN A 31 -3.40 22.55 -14.35
N ARG A 32 -4.49 22.81 -13.65
CA ARG A 32 -4.78 22.28 -12.33
C ARG A 32 -6.16 21.67 -12.29
N PHE A 33 -6.29 20.57 -11.56
CA PHE A 33 -7.59 20.05 -11.17
C PHE A 33 -7.50 19.53 -9.73
N THR A 34 -8.66 19.46 -9.07
CA THR A 34 -8.82 18.85 -7.76
C THR A 34 -9.61 17.57 -7.93
N MET A 35 -9.20 16.51 -7.24
CA MET A 35 -9.95 15.26 -7.18
C MET A 35 -9.94 14.72 -5.75
N ASP A 36 -10.99 14.01 -5.37
CA ASP A 36 -11.05 13.33 -4.09
C ASP A 36 -10.24 12.03 -4.16
N PHE A 37 -9.18 11.95 -3.36
CA PHE A 37 -8.40 10.75 -3.12
C PHE A 37 -8.80 10.19 -1.75
N PHE A 38 -9.75 9.26 -1.76
CA PHE A 38 -10.54 8.89 -0.58
C PHE A 38 -11.21 10.14 0.01
N ALA A 39 -11.07 10.40 1.32
CA ALA A 39 -11.59 11.60 1.96
C ALA A 39 -10.79 12.89 1.68
N GLN A 40 -9.60 12.78 1.08
CA GLN A 40 -8.69 13.90 0.91
C GLN A 40 -8.84 14.55 -0.47
N PRO A 41 -9.29 15.81 -0.58
CA PRO A 41 -9.18 16.54 -1.84
C PRO A 41 -7.70 16.81 -2.12
N ILE A 42 -7.23 16.38 -3.29
CA ILE A 42 -5.84 16.54 -3.75
C ILE A 42 -5.81 17.42 -5.00
N ASN A 43 -4.91 18.41 -4.98
CA ASN A 43 -4.62 19.25 -6.12
C ASN A 43 -3.52 18.63 -6.97
N ILE A 44 -3.79 18.47 -8.26
CA ILE A 44 -2.85 17.95 -9.25
C ILE A 44 -2.54 19.04 -10.26
N GLU A 45 -1.24 19.22 -10.53
CA GLU A 45 -0.74 20.09 -11.58
C GLU A 45 -0.18 19.24 -12.72
N TYR A 46 -0.46 19.63 -13.96
CA TYR A 46 0.06 18.95 -15.13
C TYR A 46 0.14 19.91 -16.32
N ALA A 47 0.98 19.61 -17.30
CA ALA A 47 0.99 20.33 -18.56
C ALA A 47 0.08 19.63 -19.57
N PRO A 48 -0.92 20.30 -20.20
CA PRO A 48 -1.81 19.67 -21.17
C PRO A 48 -1.08 19.04 -22.36
N THR A 49 0.08 19.61 -22.72
CA THR A 49 0.99 19.14 -23.76
C THR A 49 1.74 17.85 -23.39
N MET A 50 1.60 17.37 -22.15
CA MET A 50 2.08 16.03 -21.77
C MET A 50 1.35 14.90 -22.49
N ARG A 51 0.11 15.16 -22.94
CA ARG A 51 -0.78 14.15 -23.51
C ARG A 51 -0.35 13.75 -24.91
N VAL A 52 -0.21 12.46 -25.16
CA VAL A 52 -0.14 11.93 -26.53
C VAL A 52 -1.56 11.84 -27.07
N ASP A 53 -1.81 12.47 -28.22
CA ASP A 53 -3.11 12.41 -28.90
C ASP A 53 -2.96 11.74 -30.26
N ARG A 54 -3.34 10.47 -30.34
CA ARG A 54 -3.32 9.69 -31.57
C ARG A 54 -4.34 8.55 -31.51
N SER A 55 -4.89 8.18 -32.65
CA SER A 55 -5.73 6.98 -32.73
C SER A 55 -4.88 5.71 -32.63
N VAL A 56 -5.29 4.78 -31.77
CA VAL A 56 -4.65 3.48 -31.57
C VAL A 56 -5.59 2.39 -32.12
N ARG A 57 -5.31 1.90 -33.32
CA ARG A 57 -6.09 0.81 -33.93
C ARG A 57 -5.68 -0.56 -33.38
N GLU A 58 -4.39 -0.76 -33.22
CA GLU A 58 -3.78 -1.96 -32.66
C GLU A 58 -2.40 -1.58 -32.10
N LEU A 59 -2.00 -2.26 -31.03
CA LEU A 59 -0.69 -2.11 -30.44
C LEU A 59 0.25 -3.15 -31.02
N ASP A 60 1.37 -2.66 -31.55
CA ASP A 60 2.56 -3.42 -31.85
C ASP A 60 3.76 -2.69 -31.23
N GLU A 61 4.93 -3.33 -31.26
CA GLU A 61 6.15 -2.77 -30.68
C GLU A 61 6.56 -1.43 -31.32
N ARG A 62 6.27 -1.22 -32.60
CA ARG A 62 6.57 0.03 -33.32
C ARG A 62 5.66 1.16 -32.83
N VAL A 63 4.37 0.92 -32.68
CA VAL A 63 3.39 1.90 -32.18
C VAL A 63 3.72 2.28 -30.74
N ILE A 64 4.03 1.31 -29.89
CA ILE A 64 4.41 1.57 -28.50
C ILE A 64 5.72 2.37 -28.44
N ASN A 65 6.74 2.00 -29.21
CA ASN A 65 8.00 2.76 -29.29
C ASN A 65 7.80 4.22 -29.71
N GLN A 66 6.90 4.48 -30.66
CA GLN A 66 6.57 5.86 -31.06
C GLN A 66 5.89 6.63 -29.93
N ILE A 67 4.87 6.05 -29.29
CA ILE A 67 4.17 6.68 -28.15
C ILE A 67 5.16 6.97 -27.02
N TYR A 68 5.99 6.00 -26.67
CA TYR A 68 6.97 6.10 -25.61
C TYR A 68 8.05 7.14 -25.93
N GLY A 69 8.54 7.19 -27.16
CA GLY A 69 9.48 8.21 -27.63
C GLY A 69 8.88 9.63 -27.64
N ASP A 70 7.57 9.77 -27.90
CA ASP A 70 6.87 11.04 -27.76
C ASP A 70 6.79 11.48 -26.30
N LEU A 71 6.45 10.57 -25.38
CA LEU A 71 6.36 10.86 -23.95
C LEU A 71 7.68 11.39 -23.38
N LYS A 72 8.83 10.82 -23.78
CA LYS A 72 10.16 11.29 -23.34
C LYS A 72 10.47 12.75 -23.67
N ARG A 73 9.83 13.32 -24.69
CA ARG A 73 10.05 14.71 -25.14
C ARG A 73 9.00 15.68 -24.60
N ARG A 74 8.00 15.16 -23.90
CA ARG A 74 6.87 15.93 -23.38
C ARG A 74 7.10 16.33 -21.92
N PRO A 75 6.43 17.37 -21.42
CA PRO A 75 6.61 17.87 -20.06
C PRO A 75 5.89 17.00 -18.99
N THR A 76 6.10 15.68 -19.02
CA THR A 76 5.51 14.73 -18.04
C THR A 76 6.04 14.95 -16.62
N HIS A 77 7.23 15.55 -16.50
CA HIS A 77 7.86 15.86 -15.21
C HIS A 77 7.03 16.82 -14.34
N ILE A 78 6.15 17.66 -14.93
CA ILE A 78 5.28 18.56 -14.16
C ILE A 78 4.27 17.74 -13.36
N LEU A 79 3.61 16.76 -13.99
CA LEU A 79 2.71 15.83 -13.30
C LEU A 79 3.48 15.00 -12.28
N LEU A 80 4.63 14.43 -12.67
CA LEU A 80 5.41 13.60 -11.75
C LEU A 80 5.82 14.39 -10.49
N LYS A 81 6.27 15.64 -10.63
CA LYS A 81 6.60 16.51 -9.50
C LYS A 81 5.38 16.76 -8.61
N SER A 82 4.21 17.02 -9.21
CA SER A 82 2.97 17.20 -8.46
C SER A 82 2.57 15.93 -7.68
N LEU A 83 2.68 14.76 -8.30
CA LEU A 83 2.37 13.48 -7.65
C LEU A 83 3.36 13.13 -6.54
N LEU A 84 4.67 13.33 -6.75
CA LEU A 84 5.70 13.11 -5.74
C LEU A 84 5.56 14.07 -4.56
N ALA A 85 5.23 15.35 -4.82
CA ALA A 85 4.95 16.29 -3.74
C ALA A 85 3.76 15.84 -2.87
N ASN A 86 2.69 15.34 -3.50
CA ASN A 86 1.55 14.78 -2.78
C ASN A 86 1.90 13.47 -2.05
N LYS A 87 2.76 12.61 -2.63
CA LYS A 87 3.30 11.42 -1.94
C LYS A 87 3.97 11.80 -0.62
N GLU A 88 4.82 12.82 -0.63
CA GLU A 88 5.52 13.28 0.57
C GLU A 88 4.58 13.95 1.58
N ILE A 89 3.72 14.87 1.13
CA ILE A 89 2.77 15.59 2.00
C ILE A 89 1.86 14.61 2.74
N TYR A 90 1.33 13.62 2.02
CA TYR A 90 0.36 12.67 2.55
C TYR A 90 0.98 11.34 3.00
N ALA A 91 2.30 11.22 3.00
CA ALA A 91 3.03 10.00 3.36
C ALA A 91 2.48 8.75 2.64
N LEU A 92 2.25 8.84 1.33
CA LEU A 92 1.72 7.72 0.56
C LEU A 92 2.81 6.68 0.33
N ASN A 93 2.52 5.40 0.61
CA ASN A 93 3.38 4.32 0.16
C ASN A 93 3.33 4.17 -1.39
N ASP A 94 4.02 3.18 -1.94
CA ASP A 94 4.12 3.07 -3.40
C ASP A 94 2.78 2.71 -4.04
N PHE A 95 2.01 1.80 -3.43
CA PHE A 95 0.66 1.47 -3.88
C PHE A 95 -0.27 2.70 -3.92
N LEU A 96 -0.32 3.48 -2.86
CA LEU A 96 -1.15 4.68 -2.79
C LEU A 96 -0.68 5.77 -3.76
N PHE A 97 0.64 5.91 -3.96
CA PHE A 97 1.19 6.77 -5.01
C PHE A 97 0.76 6.34 -6.41
N TYR A 98 0.86 5.05 -6.72
CA TYR A 98 0.39 4.49 -7.98
C TYR A 98 -1.10 4.76 -8.19
N LYS A 99 -1.92 4.53 -7.16
CA LYS A 99 -3.37 4.76 -7.24
C LYS A 99 -3.69 6.22 -7.51
N LEU A 100 -2.99 7.14 -6.83
CA LEU A 100 -3.08 8.58 -7.08
C LEU A 100 -2.70 8.92 -8.53
N ALA A 101 -1.60 8.35 -9.03
CA ALA A 101 -1.14 8.53 -10.39
C ALA A 101 -2.17 7.99 -11.41
N ARG A 102 -2.70 6.78 -11.20
CA ARG A 102 -3.69 6.16 -12.08
C ARG A 102 -4.98 6.98 -12.15
N GLN A 103 -5.50 7.46 -11.02
CA GLN A 103 -6.69 8.32 -10.98
C GLN A 103 -6.43 9.67 -11.66
N SER A 104 -5.28 10.30 -11.41
CA SER A 104 -4.88 11.54 -12.09
C SER A 104 -4.81 11.35 -13.61
N MET A 105 -4.25 10.22 -14.06
CA MET A 105 -4.17 9.87 -15.47
C MET A 105 -5.54 9.60 -16.10
N ALA A 106 -6.50 9.08 -15.33
CA ALA A 106 -7.88 8.92 -15.80
C ALA A 106 -8.56 10.27 -16.09
N VAL A 107 -8.30 11.30 -15.26
CA VAL A 107 -8.77 12.67 -15.51
C VAL A 107 -8.08 13.28 -16.73
N ILE A 108 -6.74 13.21 -16.77
CA ILE A 108 -5.92 13.83 -17.83
C ILE A 108 -6.21 13.22 -19.21
N TYR A 109 -6.40 11.90 -19.27
CA TYR A 109 -6.73 11.16 -20.49
C TYR A 109 -8.24 10.89 -20.64
N ASN A 110 -9.11 11.66 -19.97
CA ASN A 110 -10.55 11.47 -20.11
C ASN A 110 -10.99 11.57 -21.58
N GLY A 111 -11.81 10.62 -22.02
CA GLY A 111 -12.26 10.50 -23.42
C GLY A 111 -11.19 10.04 -24.42
N LYS A 112 -10.00 9.61 -23.97
CA LYS A 112 -8.94 9.05 -24.82
C LYS A 112 -8.88 7.53 -24.73
N GLU A 113 -8.18 6.93 -25.70
CA GLU A 113 -7.91 5.48 -25.75
C GLU A 113 -7.20 5.00 -24.47
N SER A 114 -7.70 3.92 -23.87
CA SER A 114 -7.15 3.39 -22.61
C SER A 114 -5.68 3.00 -22.72
N ALA A 115 -5.21 2.54 -23.89
CA ALA A 115 -3.82 2.22 -24.15
C ALA A 115 -2.88 3.41 -23.92
N LEU A 116 -3.28 4.63 -24.33
CA LEU A 116 -2.46 5.82 -24.16
C LEU A 116 -2.28 6.16 -22.68
N ARG A 117 -3.33 5.96 -21.87
CA ARG A 117 -3.29 6.13 -20.42
C ARG A 117 -2.33 5.14 -19.77
N GLU A 118 -2.42 3.86 -20.09
CA GLU A 118 -1.55 2.82 -19.49
C GLU A 118 -0.09 2.98 -19.93
N ILE A 119 0.20 3.28 -21.20
CA ILE A 119 1.59 3.52 -21.67
C ILE A 119 2.18 4.76 -21.00
N SER A 120 1.38 5.81 -20.80
CA SER A 120 1.82 7.03 -20.13
C SER A 120 2.01 6.83 -18.63
N LEU A 121 1.20 5.99 -17.98
CA LEU A 121 1.38 5.58 -16.60
C LEU A 121 2.65 4.74 -16.42
N PHE A 122 2.90 3.79 -17.33
CA PHE A 122 4.16 3.05 -17.41
C PHE A 122 5.37 3.99 -17.53
N HIS A 123 5.32 5.00 -18.41
CA HIS A 123 6.38 6.00 -18.49
C HIS A 123 6.58 6.73 -17.16
N LEU A 124 5.48 7.20 -16.54
CA LEU A 124 5.53 7.95 -15.29
C LEU A 124 6.12 7.13 -14.13
N LEU A 125 5.79 5.84 -14.02
CA LEU A 125 6.32 4.96 -12.97
C LEU A 125 7.82 4.69 -13.16
N ASN A 126 8.28 4.55 -14.41
CA ASN A 126 9.72 4.43 -14.68
C ASN A 126 10.46 5.73 -14.33
N GLU A 127 9.91 6.89 -14.69
CA GLU A 127 10.48 8.19 -14.31
C GLU A 127 10.45 8.42 -12.78
N ALA A 128 9.49 7.81 -12.07
CA ALA A 128 9.45 7.78 -10.60
C ALA A 128 10.48 6.83 -9.97
N GLY A 129 11.27 6.12 -10.78
CA GLY A 129 12.37 5.26 -10.33
C GLY A 129 12.02 3.79 -10.12
N PHE A 130 10.80 3.36 -10.47
CA PHE A 130 10.40 1.95 -10.39
C PHE A 130 10.87 1.16 -11.62
N ASP A 131 11.06 -0.15 -11.46
CA ASP A 131 11.23 -1.07 -12.58
C ASP A 131 9.86 -1.56 -13.05
N ALA A 132 9.34 -0.96 -14.12
CA ALA A 132 8.08 -1.35 -14.73
C ALA A 132 8.29 -2.02 -16.10
N ARG A 133 7.39 -2.95 -16.44
CA ARG A 133 7.27 -3.60 -17.74
C ARG A 133 5.92 -3.33 -18.34
N LEU A 134 5.87 -3.19 -19.66
CA LEU A 134 4.62 -3.05 -20.38
C LEU A 134 4.31 -4.33 -21.13
N THR A 135 3.11 -4.87 -20.93
CA THR A 135 2.56 -5.94 -21.75
C THR A 135 1.38 -5.44 -22.56
N PHE A 136 1.09 -6.07 -23.69
CA PHE A 136 0.02 -5.62 -24.57
C PHE A 136 -0.59 -6.75 -25.41
N LYS A 137 -1.83 -6.52 -25.84
CA LYS A 137 -2.55 -7.38 -26.80
C LYS A 137 -3.68 -6.61 -27.46
N GLY A 138 -3.75 -6.66 -28.79
CA GLY A 138 -4.77 -5.92 -29.55
C GLY A 138 -4.69 -4.43 -29.23
N LYS A 139 -5.77 -3.85 -28.70
CA LYS A 139 -5.81 -2.43 -28.29
C LYS A 139 -5.48 -2.18 -26.81
N ARG A 140 -5.15 -3.20 -26.03
CA ARG A 140 -4.94 -3.08 -24.57
C ARG A 140 -3.47 -3.15 -24.23
N ALA A 141 -3.04 -2.26 -23.34
CA ALA A 141 -1.74 -2.29 -22.69
C ALA A 141 -1.96 -2.48 -21.18
N TYR A 142 -0.98 -3.07 -20.51
CA TYR A 142 -1.00 -3.36 -19.09
C TYR A 142 0.38 -3.05 -18.51
N VAL A 143 0.37 -2.46 -17.32
CA VAL A 143 1.56 -2.11 -16.57
C VAL A 143 1.82 -3.23 -15.55
N ASN A 144 3.05 -3.70 -15.52
CA ASN A 144 3.53 -4.72 -14.59
C ASN A 144 4.70 -4.12 -13.82
N ILE A 145 4.72 -4.27 -12.50
CA ILE A 145 5.71 -3.61 -11.63
C ILE A 145 6.55 -4.66 -10.92
N PHE A 146 7.87 -4.44 -10.87
CA PHE A 146 8.74 -5.28 -10.07
C PHE A 146 8.38 -5.12 -8.60
N THR A 147 8.14 -6.23 -7.91
CA THR A 147 7.92 -6.25 -6.47
C THR A 147 8.58 -7.48 -5.86
N GLN A 148 8.93 -7.36 -4.58
CA GLN A 148 9.42 -8.44 -3.74
C GLN A 148 8.37 -8.86 -2.70
N ASP A 149 7.23 -8.16 -2.66
CA ASP A 149 6.12 -8.52 -1.79
C ASP A 149 5.28 -9.61 -2.45
N ASP A 150 4.82 -10.57 -1.65
CA ASP A 150 3.91 -11.60 -2.11
C ASP A 150 2.50 -11.01 -2.28
N LEU A 151 1.96 -11.18 -3.50
CA LEU A 151 0.63 -10.72 -3.88
C LEU A 151 -0.23 -11.89 -4.29
N PHE A 152 -1.47 -11.89 -3.82
CA PHE A 152 -2.47 -12.90 -4.12
C PHE A 152 -3.55 -12.31 -5.03
N GLU A 153 -4.13 -13.15 -5.88
CA GLU A 153 -5.15 -12.76 -6.88
C GLU A 153 -4.71 -11.72 -7.93
N VAL A 154 -3.46 -11.25 -7.89
CA VAL A 154 -2.88 -10.36 -8.90
C VAL A 154 -2.09 -11.18 -9.94
N PRO A 155 -2.36 -11.04 -11.25
CA PRO A 155 -1.56 -11.73 -12.27
C PRO A 155 -0.08 -11.32 -12.23
N ILE A 156 0.82 -12.29 -12.25
CA ILE A 156 2.28 -12.08 -12.27
C ILE A 156 2.86 -12.55 -13.60
N ILE A 157 3.82 -11.79 -14.14
CA ILE A 157 4.68 -12.23 -15.24
C ILE A 157 6.11 -12.37 -14.77
N GLU A 158 6.83 -13.34 -15.33
CA GLU A 158 8.26 -13.50 -15.12
C GLU A 158 9.04 -12.90 -16.29
N SER A 159 10.03 -12.05 -16.00
CA SER A 159 10.94 -11.48 -17.00
C SER A 159 12.33 -11.34 -16.38
N ASP A 160 13.36 -11.86 -17.07
CA ASP A 160 14.77 -11.76 -16.64
C ASP A 160 15.04 -12.23 -15.20
N GLY A 161 14.32 -13.28 -14.77
CA GLY A 161 14.45 -13.84 -13.41
C GLY A 161 13.84 -12.98 -12.30
N ARG A 162 12.97 -12.02 -12.64
CA ARG A 162 12.18 -11.22 -11.70
C ARG A 162 10.68 -11.36 -11.97
N SER A 163 9.91 -11.34 -10.88
CA SER A 163 8.46 -11.32 -10.90
C SER A 163 7.93 -9.90 -11.00
N TYR A 164 6.96 -9.69 -11.89
CA TYR A 164 6.30 -8.39 -12.08
C TYR A 164 4.79 -8.54 -11.92
N ALA A 165 4.23 -7.83 -10.95
CA ALA A 165 2.80 -7.84 -10.65
C ALA A 165 2.04 -6.91 -11.60
N ASN A 166 0.97 -7.42 -12.23
CA ASN A 166 0.15 -6.65 -13.16
C ASN A 166 -0.80 -5.70 -12.41
N ILE A 167 -0.31 -4.49 -12.15
CA ILE A 167 -1.04 -3.47 -11.39
C ILE A 167 -2.26 -2.93 -12.15
N SER A 168 -2.29 -3.05 -13.49
CA SER A 168 -3.47 -2.69 -14.30
C SER A 168 -4.65 -3.64 -14.11
N CYS A 169 -4.44 -4.78 -13.43
CA CYS A 169 -5.41 -5.88 -13.30
C CYS A 169 -5.81 -6.20 -11.85
N MET A 170 -5.46 -5.34 -10.88
CA MET A 170 -5.67 -5.61 -9.45
C MET A 170 -7.14 -5.81 -9.04
N ASN A 171 -8.09 -5.22 -9.77
CA ASN A 171 -9.51 -5.31 -9.46
C ASN A 171 -10.21 -6.52 -10.13
N GLY A 172 -9.45 -7.52 -10.60
CA GLY A 172 -10.02 -8.72 -11.25
C GLY A 172 -10.53 -8.52 -12.68
N GLU A 173 -10.30 -7.36 -13.31
CA GLU A 173 -10.77 -7.06 -14.68
C GLU A 173 -10.06 -7.88 -15.78
N CYS A 174 -9.01 -8.62 -15.43
CA CYS A 174 -8.19 -9.38 -16.35
C CYS A 174 -8.46 -10.88 -16.21
N ASN A 175 -9.68 -11.27 -16.55
CA ASN A 175 -10.10 -12.66 -16.53
C ASN A 175 -9.52 -13.46 -17.70
N GLY A 176 -8.91 -14.61 -17.36
CA GLY A 176 -8.53 -15.66 -18.31
C GLY A 176 -7.04 -15.75 -18.66
N ARG A 177 -6.61 -16.94 -19.09
CA ARG A 177 -5.26 -17.22 -19.57
C ARG A 177 -5.03 -16.61 -20.96
N GLN A 178 -4.68 -15.34 -21.01
CA GLN A 178 -4.34 -14.67 -22.26
C GLN A 178 -2.82 -14.62 -22.46
N ARG A 179 -2.32 -15.08 -23.61
CA ARG A 179 -0.95 -14.79 -24.04
C ARG A 179 -0.85 -13.30 -24.36
N LEU A 180 0.04 -12.60 -23.67
CA LEU A 180 0.36 -11.18 -23.88
C LEU A 180 1.74 -11.07 -24.54
N TYR A 181 1.95 -9.98 -25.29
CA TYR A 181 3.27 -9.61 -25.78
C TYR A 181 3.96 -8.72 -24.75
N ILE A 182 5.27 -8.90 -24.55
CA ILE A 182 6.10 -8.05 -23.69
C ILE A 182 6.79 -7.02 -24.57
N PHE A 183 6.66 -5.73 -24.22
CA PHE A 183 7.43 -4.66 -24.83
C PHE A 183 8.89 -4.77 -24.38
N GLN A 184 9.81 -5.00 -25.32
CA GLN A 184 11.20 -5.40 -25.02
C GLN A 184 12.05 -4.26 -24.46
N ASN A 185 11.61 -3.00 -24.57
CA ASN A 185 12.36 -1.88 -24.05
C ASN A 185 12.34 -1.88 -22.51
N GLN A 186 13.52 -1.83 -21.91
CA GLN A 186 13.73 -1.82 -20.47
C GLN A 186 14.16 -0.42 -20.03
N PRO A 187 13.21 0.48 -19.73
CA PRO A 187 13.57 1.86 -19.44
C PRO A 187 14.29 2.04 -18.10
N ASN A 188 14.10 1.12 -17.14
CA ASN A 188 14.72 1.21 -15.82
C ASN A 188 15.07 -0.17 -15.21
N PRO A 189 16.05 -0.92 -15.77
CA PRO A 189 16.40 -2.26 -15.30
C PRO A 189 17.01 -2.29 -13.87
N SER A 190 17.57 -1.16 -13.43
CA SER A 190 18.08 -0.96 -12.07
C SER A 190 17.07 -0.26 -11.14
N GLY A 191 15.80 -0.18 -11.56
CA GLY A 191 14.73 0.43 -10.79
C GLY A 191 14.49 -0.32 -9.49
N ARG A 192 13.97 0.40 -8.50
CA ARG A 192 13.69 -0.16 -7.18
C ARG A 192 12.42 -1.02 -7.19
N SER A 193 12.36 -1.95 -6.24
CA SER A 193 11.15 -2.73 -5.94
C SER A 193 10.00 -1.82 -5.49
N PHE A 194 8.79 -2.17 -5.90
CA PHE A 194 7.55 -1.50 -5.52
C PHE A 194 6.97 -2.15 -4.26
N GLY A 195 6.74 -1.36 -3.21
CA GLY A 195 6.25 -1.84 -1.92
C GLY A 195 4.73 -1.70 -1.72
N PHE A 196 4.12 -2.76 -1.21
CA PHE A 196 2.72 -2.86 -0.82
C PHE A 196 2.52 -2.89 0.69
N LYS A 197 3.56 -2.92 1.51
CA LYS A 197 3.38 -2.89 2.97
C LYS A 197 2.89 -1.52 3.46
N LEU A 198 1.98 -1.54 4.44
CA LEU A 198 1.48 -0.36 5.17
C LEU A 198 2.17 -0.26 6.53
N ASN A 199 3.44 0.14 6.53
CA ASN A 199 4.20 0.35 7.77
C ASN A 199 3.68 1.55 8.56
N ASP A 200 3.11 2.53 7.86
CA ASP A 200 2.49 3.73 8.41
C ASP A 200 1.23 4.07 7.59
N TRP A 201 0.23 4.64 8.26
CA TRP A 201 -0.96 5.16 7.59
C TRP A 201 -0.68 6.47 6.86
N PRO A 202 -1.30 6.70 5.68
CA PRO A 202 -1.17 7.97 4.99
C PRO A 202 -1.88 9.08 5.78
N ARG A 203 -1.41 10.31 5.63
CA ARG A 203 -1.91 11.49 6.33
C ARG A 203 -3.10 12.11 5.61
N LEU A 204 -4.12 11.31 5.35
CA LEU A 204 -5.35 11.77 4.68
C LEU A 204 -6.35 12.34 5.69
N LYS A 205 -7.39 13.01 5.15
CA LYS A 205 -8.49 13.52 5.96
C LYS A 205 -9.18 12.38 6.72
N ILE A 206 -9.36 12.58 8.03
CA ILE A 206 -9.98 11.61 8.93
C ILE A 206 -11.50 11.63 8.75
N GLN A 207 -12.13 10.46 8.74
CA GLN A 207 -13.57 10.25 8.80
C GLN A 207 -13.92 9.46 10.08
N PRO A 208 -14.06 10.14 11.24
CA PRO A 208 -14.18 9.46 12.52
C PRO A 208 -15.57 8.84 12.69
N VAL A 209 -15.61 7.55 13.05
CA VAL A 209 -16.85 6.80 13.30
C VAL A 209 -16.80 6.16 14.68
N LYS A 210 -17.84 6.40 15.48
CA LYS A 210 -17.98 5.79 16.81
C LYS A 210 -18.55 4.37 16.69
N LYS A 211 -17.87 3.41 17.31
CA LYS A 211 -18.32 2.01 17.44
C LYS A 211 -18.48 1.68 18.93
N PRO A 212 -19.72 1.44 19.40
CA PRO A 212 -19.93 0.87 20.73
C PRO A 212 -19.50 -0.60 20.73
N LEU A 213 -18.74 -1.00 21.73
CA LEU A 213 -18.26 -2.37 21.93
C LEU A 213 -18.71 -2.87 23.29
N ARG A 214 -19.04 -4.16 23.34
CA ARG A 214 -19.44 -4.84 24.56
C ARG A 214 -18.90 -6.25 24.59
N PHE A 215 -18.25 -6.61 25.68
CA PHE A 215 -17.76 -7.96 25.93
C PHE A 215 -17.79 -8.28 27.42
N ASN A 216 -17.54 -9.53 27.78
CA ASN A 216 -17.46 -9.97 29.17
C ASN A 216 -16.02 -10.30 29.52
N PHE A 217 -15.61 -9.99 30.75
CA PHE A 217 -14.36 -10.42 31.35
C PHE A 217 -14.62 -10.78 32.81
N ARG A 218 -14.31 -12.03 33.21
CA ARG A 218 -14.45 -12.51 34.60
C ARG A 218 -15.79 -12.15 35.26
N ASN A 219 -16.90 -12.43 34.56
CA ASN A 219 -18.28 -12.14 34.97
C ASN A 219 -18.68 -10.66 35.04
N ALA A 220 -17.81 -9.73 34.63
CA ALA A 220 -18.16 -8.33 34.43
C ALA A 220 -18.39 -8.04 32.95
N THR A 221 -19.46 -7.29 32.64
CA THR A 221 -19.64 -6.71 31.31
C THR A 221 -18.81 -5.44 31.20
N VAL A 222 -17.93 -5.40 30.21
CA VAL A 222 -17.18 -4.22 29.80
C VAL A 222 -17.91 -3.58 28.63
N ASN A 223 -18.13 -2.26 28.71
CA ASN A 223 -18.65 -1.45 27.62
C ASN A 223 -17.61 -0.39 27.28
N MET A 224 -17.36 -0.20 25.99
CA MET A 224 -16.40 0.77 25.47
C MET A 224 -17.02 1.50 24.29
N ASN A 225 -16.60 2.75 24.07
CA ASN A 225 -16.96 3.50 22.87
C ASN A 225 -15.68 3.91 22.18
N VAL A 226 -15.37 3.21 21.09
CA VAL A 226 -14.13 3.41 20.33
C VAL A 226 -14.45 4.25 19.10
N THR A 227 -13.49 5.06 18.65
CA THR A 227 -13.60 5.80 17.39
C THR A 227 -12.55 5.30 16.42
N TYR A 228 -12.97 4.81 15.27
CA TYR A 228 -12.07 4.39 14.18
C TYR A 228 -12.15 5.39 13.02
N ASP A 229 -11.17 5.36 12.12
CA ASP A 229 -11.13 6.20 10.93
C ASP A 229 -11.61 5.43 9.69
N LYS A 230 -12.79 5.79 9.18
CA LYS A 230 -13.35 5.19 7.96
C LYS A 230 -12.45 5.41 6.74
N THR A 231 -11.63 6.46 6.70
CA THR A 231 -10.69 6.66 5.58
C THR A 231 -9.70 5.51 5.43
N MET A 232 -9.28 4.91 6.54
CA MET A 232 -8.35 3.77 6.52
C MET A 232 -9.06 2.50 6.04
N VAL A 233 -10.34 2.33 6.39
CA VAL A 233 -11.18 1.25 5.85
C VAL A 233 -11.37 1.42 4.33
N ASP A 234 -11.67 2.64 3.88
CA ASP A 234 -11.81 2.97 2.45
C ASP A 234 -10.52 2.67 1.67
N ILE A 235 -9.35 2.90 2.29
CA ILE A 235 -8.05 2.50 1.72
C ILE A 235 -7.97 0.99 1.54
N MET A 236 -8.36 0.22 2.55
CA MET A 236 -8.26 -1.23 2.53
C MET A 236 -9.25 -1.90 1.58
N GLU A 237 -10.41 -1.29 1.31
CA GLU A 237 -11.35 -1.78 0.30
C GLU A 237 -10.73 -1.91 -1.10
N ASP A 238 -9.79 -1.01 -1.42
CA ASP A 238 -9.11 -0.96 -2.72
C ASP A 238 -7.70 -1.55 -2.70
N TYR A 239 -7.23 -2.05 -1.55
CA TYR A 239 -5.89 -2.60 -1.39
C TYR A 239 -5.80 -4.02 -1.94
N PRO A 240 -4.72 -4.41 -2.65
CA PRO A 240 -4.57 -5.79 -3.13
C PRO A 240 -4.38 -6.76 -1.95
N PHE A 241 -4.66 -8.04 -2.20
CA PHE A 241 -4.36 -9.10 -1.24
C PHE A 241 -2.84 -9.30 -1.18
N ILE A 242 -2.28 -9.04 -0.02
CA ILE A 242 -0.85 -9.20 0.29
C ILE A 242 -0.66 -10.37 1.24
N HIS A 243 0.58 -10.71 1.57
CA HIS A 243 0.86 -11.72 2.60
C HIS A 243 0.19 -11.38 3.94
N GLU A 244 -0.46 -12.36 4.56
CA GLU A 244 -1.22 -12.26 5.82
C GLU A 244 -0.41 -11.56 6.93
N TYR A 245 0.87 -11.90 7.05
CA TYR A 245 1.79 -11.24 7.98
C TYR A 245 1.86 -9.70 7.85
N ALA A 246 1.63 -9.12 6.66
CA ALA A 246 1.59 -7.68 6.49
C ALA A 246 0.35 -7.02 7.13
N TYR A 247 -0.75 -7.75 7.27
CA TYR A 247 -1.95 -7.28 7.98
C TYR A 247 -1.70 -7.19 9.49
N LEU A 248 -0.96 -8.16 10.05
CA LEU A 248 -0.50 -8.17 11.46
C LEU A 248 0.46 -7.02 11.77
N GLU A 249 1.33 -6.66 10.83
CA GLU A 249 2.32 -5.58 11.02
C GLU A 249 1.72 -4.18 10.86
N THR A 250 0.57 -4.06 10.19
CA THR A 250 -0.10 -2.78 9.97
C THR A 250 -0.47 -2.13 11.33
N PRO A 251 -0.02 -0.89 11.61
CA PRO A 251 -0.29 -0.25 12.89
C PRO A 251 -1.77 0.11 13.06
N LEU A 252 -2.21 0.35 14.30
CA LEU A 252 -3.50 1.03 14.53
C LEU A 252 -3.46 2.43 13.93
N SER A 253 -4.57 2.92 13.35
CA SER A 253 -4.61 4.32 12.90
C SER A 253 -4.43 5.26 14.09
N PRO A 254 -3.96 6.50 13.89
CA PRO A 254 -3.88 7.48 14.97
C PRO A 254 -5.23 7.68 15.69
N THR A 255 -6.33 7.66 14.94
CA THR A 255 -7.68 7.85 15.49
C THR A 255 -8.11 6.69 16.39
N LEU A 256 -7.91 5.45 15.90
CA LEU A 256 -8.19 4.26 16.69
C LEU A 256 -7.28 4.18 17.92
N ARG A 257 -5.98 4.43 17.74
CA ARG A 257 -4.99 4.42 18.81
C ARG A 257 -5.35 5.38 19.93
N GLU A 258 -5.71 6.62 19.60
CA GLU A 258 -6.07 7.68 20.56
C GLU A 258 -7.37 7.36 21.30
N SER A 259 -8.33 6.70 20.66
CA SER A 259 -9.61 6.36 21.30
C SER A 259 -9.58 5.04 22.08
N LEU A 260 -8.80 4.06 21.64
CA LEU A 260 -8.78 2.70 22.20
C LEU A 260 -7.74 2.51 23.30
N LEU A 261 -6.48 2.87 23.03
CA LEU A 261 -5.37 2.49 23.92
C LEU A 261 -5.43 3.12 25.31
N PRO A 262 -5.80 4.41 25.49
CA PRO A 262 -5.90 4.99 26.84
C PRO A 262 -6.93 4.30 27.72
N GLU A 263 -8.08 3.91 27.13
CA GLU A 263 -9.12 3.20 27.87
C GLU A 263 -8.66 1.79 28.27
N LEU A 264 -8.02 1.06 27.35
CA LEU A 264 -7.43 -0.25 27.65
C LEU A 264 -6.33 -0.15 28.71
N ARG A 265 -5.39 0.80 28.60
CA ARG A 265 -4.33 1.01 29.61
C ARG A 265 -4.90 1.21 31.02
N ARG A 266 -5.98 1.99 31.14
CA ARG A 266 -6.67 2.20 32.43
C ARG A 266 -7.27 0.91 32.98
N MET A 267 -7.86 0.07 32.12
CA MET A 267 -8.46 -1.21 32.53
C MET A 267 -7.41 -2.28 32.85
N LEU A 268 -6.28 -2.27 32.15
CA LEU A 268 -5.18 -3.23 32.33
C LEU A 268 -4.25 -2.88 33.49
N GLY A 269 -4.07 -1.60 33.83
CA GLY A 269 -3.16 -1.14 34.88
C GLY A 269 -3.23 -1.88 36.23
N PRO A 270 -4.41 -2.20 36.78
CA PRO A 270 -4.51 -2.93 38.06
C PRO A 270 -4.36 -4.46 37.91
N LEU A 271 -4.28 -4.99 36.69
CA LEU A 271 -4.22 -6.42 36.40
C LEU A 271 -2.77 -6.91 36.34
N SER A 272 -2.54 -8.15 36.78
CA SER A 272 -1.26 -8.84 36.55
C SER A 272 -1.04 -9.14 35.07
N GLU A 273 0.22 -9.28 34.65
CA GLU A 273 0.68 -10.27 33.66
C GLU A 273 -0.39 -11.02 32.86
N ARG A 274 -0.67 -12.20 33.41
CA ARG A 274 -1.64 -13.16 32.93
C ARG A 274 -3.02 -12.53 32.74
N GLU A 275 -3.48 -11.74 33.70
CA GLU A 275 -4.81 -11.12 33.67
C GLU A 275 -4.96 -10.11 32.53
N GLN A 276 -3.89 -9.41 32.16
CA GLN A 276 -3.88 -8.51 31.01
C GLN A 276 -4.03 -9.29 29.70
N LEU A 277 -3.30 -10.39 29.53
CA LEU A 277 -3.44 -11.27 28.37
C LEU A 277 -4.83 -11.92 28.31
N GLU A 278 -5.33 -12.43 29.43
CA GLU A 278 -6.70 -12.97 29.54
C GLU A 278 -7.75 -11.91 29.17
N PHE A 279 -7.53 -10.64 29.55
CA PHE A 279 -8.42 -9.54 29.20
C PHE A 279 -8.40 -9.26 27.70
N LEU A 280 -7.22 -9.11 27.10
CA LEU A 280 -7.05 -8.82 25.67
C LEU A 280 -7.60 -9.94 24.79
N VAL A 281 -7.36 -11.20 25.17
CA VAL A 281 -7.95 -12.36 24.50
C VAL A 281 -9.49 -12.34 24.63
N SER A 282 -10.03 -12.00 25.81
CA SER A 282 -11.49 -11.91 25.98
C SER A 282 -12.11 -10.81 25.10
N PHE A 283 -11.41 -9.69 24.96
CA PHE A 283 -11.80 -8.57 24.10
C PHE A 283 -11.90 -9.02 22.64
N THR A 284 -10.84 -9.58 22.07
CA THR A 284 -10.83 -10.01 20.65
C THR A 284 -11.80 -11.16 20.36
N ARG A 285 -11.94 -12.12 21.29
CA ARG A 285 -12.89 -13.24 21.13
C ARG A 285 -14.36 -12.82 21.13
N SER A 286 -14.70 -11.74 21.85
CA SER A 286 -16.09 -11.50 22.27
C SER A 286 -16.65 -10.12 21.92
N ALA A 287 -15.82 -9.11 21.63
CA ALA A 287 -16.28 -7.79 21.23
C ALA A 287 -16.79 -7.75 19.77
N PHE A 288 -16.41 -8.75 18.97
CA PHE A 288 -16.75 -8.89 17.55
C PHE A 288 -17.50 -10.20 17.32
N ALA A 289 -18.47 -10.22 16.42
CA ALA A 289 -19.15 -11.46 16.04
C ALA A 289 -18.19 -12.30 15.18
N TYR A 290 -18.22 -13.63 15.37
CA TYR A 290 -17.40 -14.54 14.57
C TYR A 290 -18.16 -14.98 13.33
N LYS A 291 -17.51 -14.91 12.16
CA LYS A 291 -17.98 -15.55 10.93
C LYS A 291 -16.81 -15.63 9.95
N GLU A 292 -16.63 -16.80 9.34
CA GLU A 292 -15.67 -16.99 8.24
C GLU A 292 -15.89 -15.98 7.11
N ASP A 293 -14.81 -15.43 6.57
CA ASP A 293 -14.84 -14.48 5.46
C ASP A 293 -15.62 -14.98 4.25
N ASN A 294 -15.36 -16.21 3.82
CA ASN A 294 -16.07 -16.82 2.69
C ASN A 294 -17.59 -16.84 2.91
N ALA A 295 -18.05 -17.02 4.15
CA ALA A 295 -19.47 -17.06 4.48
C ALA A 295 -20.11 -15.66 4.54
N TYR A 296 -19.32 -14.60 4.62
CA TYR A 296 -19.80 -13.22 4.71
C TYR A 296 -19.54 -12.42 3.43
N PHE A 297 -18.30 -12.40 2.93
CA PHE A 297 -17.87 -11.70 1.73
C PHE A 297 -17.94 -12.55 0.45
N GLY A 298 -18.10 -13.87 0.57
CA GLY A 298 -18.09 -14.79 -0.59
C GLY A 298 -16.70 -15.10 -1.15
N ARG A 299 -15.66 -14.61 -0.46
CA ARG A 299 -14.22 -14.82 -0.72
C ARG A 299 -13.43 -14.61 0.58
N SER A 300 -12.16 -14.98 0.59
CA SER A 300 -11.21 -14.54 1.65
C SER A 300 -11.11 -13.01 1.66
N LYS A 301 -11.03 -12.39 2.85
CA LYS A 301 -10.79 -10.96 3.02
C LYS A 301 -10.02 -10.70 4.33
N PRO A 302 -8.71 -10.98 4.35
CA PRO A 302 -7.82 -10.56 5.43
C PRO A 302 -8.05 -9.11 5.83
N MET A 303 -8.19 -8.84 7.13
CA MET A 303 -8.41 -7.49 7.65
C MET A 303 -7.24 -6.98 8.49
N VAL A 304 -6.92 -5.70 8.31
CA VAL A 304 -6.07 -4.98 9.26
C VAL A 304 -6.85 -4.67 10.54
N PRO A 305 -6.19 -4.41 11.69
CA PRO A 305 -6.87 -4.14 12.96
C PRO A 305 -7.96 -3.06 12.90
N GLU A 306 -7.80 -2.03 12.06
CA GLU A 306 -8.75 -0.93 11.90
C GLU A 306 -10.11 -1.40 11.32
N GLU A 307 -10.08 -2.33 10.36
CA GLU A 307 -11.26 -2.80 9.64
C GLU A 307 -12.25 -3.55 10.55
N LEU A 308 -11.75 -4.24 11.59
CA LEU A 308 -12.59 -4.96 12.57
C LEU A 308 -13.59 -4.04 13.29
N PHE A 309 -13.28 -2.74 13.41
CA PHE A 309 -14.19 -1.78 14.05
C PHE A 309 -15.29 -1.30 13.09
N SER A 310 -15.11 -1.50 11.80
CA SER A 310 -16.08 -1.13 10.76
C SER A 310 -17.05 -2.26 10.44
N TYR A 311 -16.54 -3.48 10.24
CA TYR A 311 -17.36 -4.63 9.88
C TYR A 311 -18.11 -5.24 11.08
N ASP A 312 -19.10 -6.08 10.77
CA ASP A 312 -19.93 -6.76 11.78
C ASP A 312 -19.35 -8.11 12.23
N TYR A 313 -18.47 -8.70 11.42
CA TYR A 313 -17.87 -10.01 11.65
C TYR A 313 -16.35 -9.96 11.46
N SER A 314 -15.67 -10.88 12.14
CA SER A 314 -14.23 -11.14 12.00
C SER A 314 -13.91 -12.61 12.23
N ASP A 315 -12.88 -13.14 11.58
CA ASP A 315 -12.43 -14.52 11.72
C ASP A 315 -11.08 -14.65 12.48
N CYS A 316 -10.33 -15.75 12.28
CA CYS A 316 -9.12 -16.06 13.03
C CYS A 316 -7.94 -15.15 12.69
N GLU A 317 -7.76 -14.77 11.42
CA GLU A 317 -6.67 -13.92 10.98
C GLU A 317 -6.85 -12.50 11.55
N ASP A 318 -8.04 -11.95 11.35
CA ASP A 318 -8.43 -10.61 11.79
C ASP A 318 -8.23 -10.39 13.30
N ARG A 319 -8.70 -11.37 14.09
CA ARG A 319 -8.61 -11.34 15.56
C ARG A 319 -7.17 -11.47 16.03
N SER A 320 -6.36 -12.24 15.31
CA SER A 320 -4.92 -12.35 15.54
C SER A 320 -4.20 -11.04 15.24
N ALA A 321 -4.54 -10.37 14.14
CA ALA A 321 -4.02 -9.04 13.79
C ALA A 321 -4.29 -8.02 14.89
N LEU A 322 -5.54 -7.90 15.35
CA LEU A 322 -5.89 -6.98 16.43
C LEU A 322 -5.22 -7.35 17.76
N PHE A 323 -5.20 -8.64 18.15
CA PHE A 323 -4.56 -9.07 19.39
C PHE A 323 -3.07 -8.76 19.39
N PHE A 324 -2.38 -9.05 18.28
CA PHE A 324 -0.97 -8.75 18.09
C PHE A 324 -0.69 -7.25 18.24
N ALA A 325 -1.47 -6.40 17.56
CA ALA A 325 -1.34 -4.95 17.67
C ALA A 325 -1.51 -4.46 19.13
N LEU A 326 -2.49 -5.00 19.85
CA LEU A 326 -2.77 -4.62 21.23
C LEU A 326 -1.68 -5.05 22.22
N VAL A 327 -1.19 -6.29 22.14
CA VAL A 327 -0.11 -6.76 23.01
C VAL A 327 1.18 -5.98 22.75
N LYS A 328 1.49 -5.73 21.46
CA LYS A 328 2.61 -4.85 21.07
C LYS A 328 2.51 -3.47 21.71
N ASP A 329 1.37 -2.79 21.53
CA ASP A 329 1.24 -1.38 21.91
C ASP A 329 0.93 -1.14 23.40
N LEU A 330 0.41 -2.14 24.11
CA LEU A 330 0.01 -2.03 25.53
C LEU A 330 1.00 -2.68 26.47
N MET A 331 1.60 -3.81 26.07
CA MET A 331 2.44 -4.64 26.94
C MET A 331 3.91 -4.69 26.49
N GLY A 332 4.20 -4.42 25.22
CA GLY A 332 5.57 -4.46 24.68
C GLY A 332 6.23 -5.85 24.80
N LYS A 333 5.42 -6.91 24.73
CA LYS A 333 5.87 -8.30 24.89
C LYS A 333 6.24 -8.91 23.57
N SER A 334 7.32 -9.68 23.53
CA SER A 334 7.67 -10.47 22.34
C SER A 334 6.56 -11.50 22.07
N MET A 335 6.28 -11.75 20.78
CA MET A 335 5.21 -12.64 20.33
C MET A 335 5.68 -13.47 19.14
N ALA A 336 5.08 -14.64 18.97
CA ALA A 336 5.23 -15.49 17.80
C ALA A 336 3.85 -15.71 17.16
N VAL A 337 3.77 -15.53 15.85
CA VAL A 337 2.58 -15.82 15.05
C VAL A 337 2.66 -17.27 14.60
N VAL A 338 1.69 -18.07 15.02
CA VAL A 338 1.64 -19.52 14.82
C VAL A 338 0.57 -19.83 13.77
N ALA A 339 1.00 -20.41 12.66
CA ALA A 339 0.11 -20.83 11.58
C ALA A 339 -0.03 -22.36 11.57
N TYR A 340 -1.27 -22.83 11.64
CA TYR A 340 -1.69 -24.17 11.26
C TYR A 340 -2.27 -24.15 9.84
N ASP A 341 -2.57 -25.32 9.27
CA ASP A 341 -3.08 -25.45 7.89
C ASP A 341 -4.32 -24.58 7.59
N ASP A 342 -5.19 -24.37 8.60
CA ASP A 342 -6.45 -23.63 8.49
C ASP A 342 -6.75 -22.73 9.71
N HIS A 343 -5.74 -22.43 10.55
CA HIS A 343 -5.92 -21.55 11.72
C HIS A 343 -4.68 -20.73 12.04
N LEU A 344 -4.90 -19.46 12.35
CA LEU A 344 -3.87 -18.54 12.81
C LEU A 344 -4.09 -18.19 14.29
N THR A 345 -3.03 -18.27 15.08
CA THR A 345 -3.04 -17.87 16.50
C THR A 345 -1.75 -17.13 16.87
N VAL A 346 -1.77 -16.48 18.04
CA VAL A 346 -0.60 -15.77 18.60
C VAL A 346 -0.17 -16.45 19.89
N ALA A 347 1.14 -16.59 20.07
CA ALA A 347 1.76 -16.97 21.33
C ALA A 347 2.60 -15.82 21.89
N VAL A 348 2.58 -15.62 23.20
CA VAL A 348 3.23 -14.48 23.87
C VAL A 348 4.37 -14.99 24.74
N GLU A 349 5.50 -14.28 24.74
CA GLU A 349 6.63 -14.63 25.59
C GLU A 349 6.25 -14.54 27.08
N SER A 350 6.48 -15.62 27.82
CA SER A 350 6.33 -15.61 29.28
C SER A 350 7.03 -16.81 29.92
N ASP A 351 7.76 -16.56 31.00
CA ASP A 351 8.40 -17.62 31.80
C ASP A 351 7.47 -18.18 32.88
N ASP A 352 6.55 -17.36 33.38
CA ASP A 352 5.80 -17.64 34.61
C ASP A 352 4.36 -18.12 34.37
N ILE A 353 3.79 -17.84 33.19
CA ILE A 353 2.39 -18.22 32.91
C ILE A 353 2.30 -19.72 32.63
N PRO A 354 1.51 -20.50 33.40
CA PRO A 354 1.33 -21.92 33.16
C PRO A 354 0.40 -22.17 31.97
N GLY A 355 0.55 -23.32 31.33
CA GLY A 355 -0.25 -23.75 30.18
C GLY A 355 0.60 -24.35 29.08
N ASP A 356 -0.02 -24.64 27.96
CA ASP A 356 0.65 -25.12 26.76
C ASP A 356 1.58 -24.04 26.20
N PHE A 357 2.79 -24.46 25.83
CA PHE A 357 3.85 -23.58 25.37
C PHE A 357 4.78 -24.30 24.40
N PHE A 358 5.58 -23.51 23.69
CA PHE A 358 6.74 -24.00 22.94
C PHE A 358 7.94 -23.09 23.18
N ASN A 359 9.13 -23.61 22.86
CA ASN A 359 10.37 -22.84 22.89
C ASN A 359 10.77 -22.50 21.45
N TYR A 360 11.06 -21.23 21.18
CA TYR A 360 11.52 -20.76 19.88
C TYR A 360 12.61 -19.71 20.08
N GLU A 361 13.73 -19.86 19.37
CA GLU A 361 14.92 -18.99 19.51
C GLU A 361 15.37 -18.76 20.97
N GLY A 362 15.24 -19.80 21.82
CA GLY A 362 15.66 -19.73 23.23
C GLY A 362 14.69 -19.01 24.17
N ARG A 363 13.49 -18.63 23.71
CA ARG A 363 12.43 -18.02 24.53
C ARG A 363 11.22 -18.92 24.63
N ARG A 364 10.51 -18.84 25.76
CA ARG A 364 9.27 -19.60 26.04
C ARG A 364 8.04 -18.79 25.62
N TYR A 365 7.21 -19.36 24.76
CA TYR A 365 5.98 -18.73 24.26
C TYR A 365 4.74 -19.54 24.68
N ILE A 366 3.81 -18.90 25.37
CA ILE A 366 2.53 -19.49 25.80
C ILE A 366 1.42 -19.13 24.80
N PHE A 367 0.52 -20.08 24.52
CA PHE A 367 -0.57 -19.86 23.55
C PHE A 367 -1.63 -18.88 24.07
N CYS A 368 -1.97 -17.88 23.26
CA CYS A 368 -2.98 -16.84 23.55
C CYS A 368 -3.97 -16.71 22.38
N ASP A 369 -4.71 -17.78 22.06
CA ASP A 369 -5.62 -17.78 20.91
C ASP A 369 -6.70 -16.69 20.98
N PRO A 370 -6.72 -15.71 20.06
CA PRO A 370 -7.67 -14.61 20.10
C PRO A 370 -9.02 -14.94 19.43
N THR A 371 -9.17 -16.14 18.88
CA THR A 371 -10.31 -16.51 18.04
C THR A 371 -11.47 -17.08 18.85
N GLY A 372 -11.21 -18.08 19.67
CA GLY A 372 -12.25 -18.74 20.47
C GLY A 372 -11.71 -19.46 21.70
N PRO A 373 -12.59 -19.96 22.58
CA PRO A 373 -14.05 -19.89 22.50
C PRO A 373 -14.61 -18.53 23.00
N LYS A 374 -15.71 -18.08 22.39
CA LYS A 374 -16.42 -16.84 22.77
C LYS A 374 -16.81 -16.87 24.26
N GLY A 375 -16.63 -15.75 24.95
CA GLY A 375 -16.95 -15.62 26.38
C GLY A 375 -15.94 -16.26 27.33
N SER A 376 -14.83 -16.79 26.82
CA SER A 376 -13.72 -17.32 27.62
C SER A 376 -12.55 -16.34 27.62
N SER A 377 -12.02 -16.05 28.81
CA SER A 377 -10.75 -15.34 28.99
C SER A 377 -9.57 -16.29 29.16
N ARG A 378 -9.74 -17.62 29.04
CA ARG A 378 -8.67 -18.59 29.26
C ARG A 378 -7.57 -18.49 28.20
N ILE A 379 -6.33 -18.52 28.65
CA ILE A 379 -5.10 -18.57 27.84
C ILE A 379 -4.26 -19.78 28.26
N GLY A 380 -3.13 -19.99 27.59
CA GLY A 380 -2.21 -21.10 27.86
C GLY A 380 -2.77 -22.45 27.42
N GLN A 381 -3.53 -22.45 26.33
CA GLN A 381 -4.11 -23.66 25.73
C GLN A 381 -3.89 -23.60 24.23
N ILE A 382 -3.42 -24.71 23.64
CA ILE A 382 -3.45 -24.86 22.18
C ILE A 382 -4.92 -24.70 21.73
N PRO A 383 -5.19 -24.03 20.59
CA PRO A 383 -6.54 -23.95 20.05
C PRO A 383 -7.18 -25.35 19.96
N PRO A 384 -8.43 -25.53 20.44
CA PRO A 384 -9.06 -26.85 20.43
C PRO A 384 -9.12 -27.48 19.03
N GLY A 385 -8.65 -28.72 18.89
CA GLY A 385 -8.57 -29.43 17.61
C GLY A 385 -7.19 -29.37 16.94
N TYR A 386 -6.25 -28.58 17.48
CA TYR A 386 -4.90 -28.39 16.94
C TYR A 386 -3.81 -29.02 17.81
N GLU A 387 -4.16 -29.76 18.87
CA GLU A 387 -3.23 -30.29 19.87
C GLU A 387 -2.14 -31.20 19.27
N ASP A 388 -2.49 -31.98 18.23
CA ASP A 388 -1.59 -32.92 17.55
C ASP A 388 -1.21 -32.46 16.13
N LYS A 389 -1.43 -31.18 15.80
CA LYS A 389 -1.15 -30.63 14.47
C LYS A 389 0.22 -29.97 14.42
N SER A 390 0.91 -30.11 13.29
CA SER A 390 2.11 -29.32 13.02
C SER A 390 1.74 -27.85 12.79
N PHE A 391 2.62 -26.96 13.20
CA PHE A 391 2.51 -25.53 12.94
C PHE A 391 3.84 -24.95 12.47
N GLU A 392 3.77 -23.78 11.85
CA GLU A 392 4.91 -22.97 11.48
C GLU A 392 4.87 -21.62 12.21
N ILE A 393 6.06 -21.06 12.49
CA ILE A 393 6.18 -19.69 12.96
C ILE A 393 6.39 -18.80 11.74
N ILE A 394 5.33 -18.09 11.34
CA ILE A 394 5.34 -17.25 10.13
C ILE A 394 5.70 -15.78 10.43
N GLY A 395 5.85 -15.43 11.71
CA GLY A 395 6.07 -14.05 12.14
C GLY A 395 6.48 -13.90 13.60
N GLN A 396 7.16 -12.81 13.95
CA GLN A 396 7.61 -12.55 15.32
C GLN A 396 7.69 -11.04 15.64
N HIS A 397 7.25 -10.66 16.83
CA HIS A 397 7.62 -9.39 17.45
C HIS A 397 8.69 -9.65 18.52
N LYS A 398 9.79 -8.89 18.49
CA LYS A 398 10.92 -9.04 19.42
C LYS A 398 10.98 -7.90 20.41
#